data_AF-A0A847FHK2-F1
#
_entry.id   AF-A0A847FHK2-F1
#
_cell.length_a   1.000
_cell.length_b   1.000
_cell.length_c   1.000
_cell.angle_alpha   90.00
_cell.angle_beta   90.00
_cell.angle_gamma   90.00
#
_symmetry.space_group_name_H-M   'P 1'
#
loop_
_entity.id
_entity.type
_entity.pdbx_description
1 polymer ?
#
loop_
_entity_poly.entity_id
_entity_poly.type
_entity_poly.pdbx_seq_one_letter_code
_entity_poly.pdbx_strand_id
1 'polypeptide(L)'
;MPSKQATVTGLTILCILSGLLLGACAIPRIVQVEPEPAMQTRGSANIEGITHFNNLSTGDLTVTGDAALADLAVTGAAVLDDTVLTLSADTTITPTASFYHVSATKAVTITLAACSANGQLLFLFGDDNQTVTIADSHIRTTTGSALTLGQYDLALFACADTEWIELALAADS
;
A
#
# COMPACT_ATOMS: atom_id res chain seq x y z
N MET A 1 -14.14 12.98 -35.79
CA MET A 1 -13.34 13.74 -36.78
C MET A 1 -12.16 12.88 -37.19
N PRO A 2 -11.71 12.93 -38.46
CA PRO A 2 -11.50 11.74 -39.28
C PRO A 2 -10.11 11.09 -39.19
N SER A 3 -10.09 9.81 -39.56
CA SER A 3 -8.95 8.93 -39.81
C SER A 3 -7.99 9.48 -40.87
N LYS A 4 -6.68 9.20 -40.71
CA LYS A 4 -5.77 9.10 -41.86
C LYS A 4 -5.05 7.74 -41.82
N GLN A 5 -5.59 6.82 -42.61
CA GLN A 5 -4.89 5.63 -43.08
C GLN A 5 -3.67 6.05 -43.90
N ALA A 6 -2.51 5.46 -43.62
CA ALA A 6 -1.33 5.59 -44.46
C ALA A 6 -1.54 4.79 -45.74
N THR A 7 -1.74 5.48 -46.86
CA THR A 7 -1.74 4.87 -48.20
C THR A 7 -0.35 5.05 -48.79
N VAL A 8 0.45 3.98 -48.77
CA VAL A 8 1.73 3.91 -49.48
C VAL A 8 1.42 3.65 -50.95
N THR A 9 1.62 4.64 -51.82
CA THR A 9 1.43 4.48 -53.27
C THR A 9 2.79 4.54 -53.97
N GLY A 10 2.98 3.62 -54.91
CA GLY A 10 4.24 3.17 -55.50
C GLY A 10 5.20 4.23 -56.05
N LEU A 11 6.48 3.96 -55.84
CA LEU A 11 7.62 4.63 -56.45
C LEU A 11 7.88 4.01 -57.84
N THR A 12 7.46 4.67 -58.92
CA THR A 12 7.89 4.32 -60.28
C THR A 12 9.21 5.04 -60.57
N ILE A 13 10.30 4.26 -60.66
CA ILE A 13 11.64 4.76 -61.02
C ILE A 13 11.72 4.91 -62.54
N LEU A 14 11.76 6.15 -63.03
CA LEU A 14 11.99 6.46 -64.45
C LEU A 14 13.36 7.15 -64.60
N CYS A 15 14.40 6.37 -64.90
CA CYS A 15 15.69 6.90 -65.36
C CYS A 15 15.74 6.83 -66.89
N ILE A 16 15.30 7.88 -67.58
CA ILE A 16 15.53 8.03 -69.03
C ILE A 16 16.82 8.83 -69.25
N LEU A 17 17.69 8.19 -70.03
CA LEU A 17 18.94 8.64 -70.61
C LEU A 17 18.86 10.05 -71.23
N SER A 18 19.74 10.98 -70.84
CA SER A 18 20.52 11.85 -71.76
C SER A 18 21.34 12.89 -70.99
N GLY A 19 22.66 12.84 -71.18
CA GLY A 19 23.53 14.01 -71.26
C GLY A 19 23.70 14.88 -70.02
N LEU A 20 24.86 14.72 -69.37
CA LEU A 20 25.68 15.82 -68.84
C LEU A 20 25.03 16.70 -67.75
N LEU A 21 25.20 16.32 -66.48
CA LEU A 21 25.67 17.21 -65.40
C LEU A 21 25.81 16.38 -64.11
N LEU A 22 26.93 16.57 -63.41
CA LEU A 22 27.17 16.03 -62.08
C LEU A 22 26.10 16.56 -61.11
N GLY A 23 25.16 15.69 -60.72
CA GLY A 23 24.16 15.98 -59.70
C GLY A 23 24.16 14.85 -58.67
N ALA A 24 24.64 15.14 -57.46
CA ALA A 24 24.66 14.20 -56.36
C ALA A 24 23.26 13.60 -56.13
N CYS A 25 23.17 12.27 -56.13
CA CYS A 25 21.97 11.55 -55.72
C CYS A 25 21.83 11.72 -54.20
N ALA A 26 21.03 12.69 -53.76
CA ALA A 26 20.73 12.90 -52.35
C ALA A 26 19.73 11.82 -51.89
N ILE A 27 20.25 10.78 -51.25
CA ILE A 27 19.44 9.80 -50.51
C ILE A 27 18.75 10.55 -49.37
N PRO A 28 17.40 10.54 -49.24
CA PRO A 28 16.77 11.13 -48.08
C PRO A 28 17.14 10.31 -46.84
N ARG A 29 17.86 10.92 -45.91
CA ARG A 29 18.17 10.34 -44.59
C ARG A 29 16.85 10.26 -43.82
N ILE A 30 16.36 9.04 -43.59
CA ILE A 30 15.25 8.80 -42.66
C ILE A 30 15.74 9.21 -41.27
N VAL A 31 15.20 10.31 -40.75
CA VAL A 31 15.40 10.71 -39.35
C VAL A 31 14.50 9.80 -38.52
N GLN A 32 15.09 8.81 -37.84
CA GLN A 32 14.38 8.13 -36.76
C GLN A 32 14.16 9.16 -35.65
N VAL A 33 12.90 9.51 -35.41
CA VAL A 33 12.50 10.21 -34.19
C VAL A 33 12.60 9.18 -33.07
N GLU A 34 13.64 9.30 -32.25
CA GLU A 34 13.77 8.52 -31.02
C GLU A 34 12.62 8.94 -30.08
N PRO A 35 11.84 8.00 -29.52
CA PRO A 35 10.79 8.36 -28.58
C PRO A 35 11.46 8.99 -27.34
N GLU A 36 10.96 10.15 -26.92
CA GLU A 36 11.46 10.82 -25.71
C GLU A 36 11.50 9.85 -24.52
N PRO A 37 12.56 9.87 -23.69
CA PRO A 37 12.60 9.04 -22.50
C PRO A 37 11.50 9.51 -21.55
N ALA A 38 10.59 8.61 -21.18
CA ALA A 38 9.65 8.86 -20.10
C ALA A 38 10.44 9.18 -18.84
N MET A 39 10.23 10.39 -18.28
CA MET A 39 10.84 10.79 -17.02
C MET A 39 10.24 9.95 -15.89
N GLN A 40 10.86 8.80 -15.58
CA GLN A 40 10.60 8.07 -14.34
C GLN A 40 11.44 8.69 -13.23
N THR A 41 10.87 9.65 -12.51
CA THR A 41 11.42 10.05 -11.21
C THR A 41 11.13 8.96 -10.20
N ARG A 42 12.12 8.08 -9.97
CA ARG A 42 12.21 7.28 -8.75
C ARG A 42 12.67 8.22 -7.62
N GLY A 43 11.73 8.88 -6.97
CA GLY A 43 11.99 9.72 -5.80
C GLY A 43 10.71 9.99 -5.03
N SER A 44 10.81 10.04 -3.70
CA SER A 44 9.70 10.45 -2.83
C SER A 44 9.18 11.81 -3.28
N ALA A 45 7.94 11.84 -3.74
CA ALA A 45 7.27 13.07 -4.08
C ALA A 45 6.66 13.64 -2.79
N ASN A 46 7.21 14.74 -2.29
CA ASN A 46 6.58 15.50 -1.22
C ASN A 46 5.56 16.44 -1.89
N ILE A 47 4.30 16.01 -1.97
CA ILE A 47 3.28 16.73 -2.72
C ILE A 47 2.39 17.51 -1.76
N GLU A 48 2.66 18.80 -1.62
CA GLU A 48 1.80 19.74 -0.91
C GLU A 48 0.87 20.46 -1.90
N GLY A 49 -0.45 20.41 -1.67
CA GLY A 49 -1.43 21.24 -2.37
C GLY A 49 -2.02 20.71 -3.69
N ILE A 50 -1.67 19.49 -4.13
CA ILE A 50 -2.34 18.82 -5.27
C ILE A 50 -3.41 17.87 -4.74
N THR A 51 -4.67 18.08 -5.13
CA THR A 51 -5.82 17.30 -4.64
C THR A 51 -6.30 16.21 -5.60
N HIS A 52 -5.70 16.09 -6.80
CA HIS A 52 -6.14 15.13 -7.82
C HIS A 52 -4.94 14.52 -8.56
N PHE A 53 -4.82 13.19 -8.52
CA PHE A 53 -3.94 12.41 -9.40
C PHE A 53 -4.79 11.46 -10.24
N ASN A 54 -4.55 11.45 -11.56
CA ASN A 54 -5.16 10.43 -12.41
C ASN A 54 -4.44 9.08 -12.32
N ASN A 55 -3.13 9.11 -12.02
CA ASN A 55 -2.29 7.94 -11.77
C ASN A 55 -1.13 8.38 -10.86
N LEU A 56 -0.88 7.66 -9.76
CA LEU A 56 0.26 7.87 -8.88
C LEU A 56 1.12 6.61 -8.86
N SER A 57 2.38 6.72 -9.29
CA SER A 57 3.36 5.64 -9.26
C SER A 57 4.54 6.09 -8.40
N THR A 58 4.55 5.65 -7.15
CA THR A 58 5.62 5.96 -6.18
C THR A 58 6.14 4.66 -5.55
N GLY A 59 7.38 4.71 -5.05
CA GLY A 59 7.92 3.63 -4.21
C GLY A 59 7.22 3.59 -2.85
N ASP A 60 7.14 4.77 -2.21
CA ASP A 60 6.48 4.97 -0.92
C ASP A 60 5.39 6.04 -1.05
N LEU A 61 4.21 5.79 -0.47
CA LEU A 61 3.12 6.76 -0.37
C LEU A 61 2.84 7.02 1.12
N THR A 62 3.11 8.23 1.58
CA THR A 62 2.67 8.69 2.90
C THR A 62 1.48 9.61 2.73
N VAL A 63 0.33 9.21 3.27
CA VAL A 63 -0.86 10.06 3.38
C VAL A 63 -0.95 10.56 4.81
N THR A 64 -0.92 11.87 5.01
CA THR A 64 -1.18 12.48 6.32
C THR A 64 -2.64 12.92 6.38
N GLY A 65 -3.44 12.23 7.21
CA GLY A 65 -4.88 12.45 7.33
C GLY A 65 -5.72 11.51 6.46
N ASP A 66 -6.97 11.90 6.17
CA ASP A 66 -7.92 11.06 5.43
C ASP A 66 -7.68 11.19 3.92
N ALA A 67 -7.55 10.06 3.22
CA ALA A 67 -7.59 10.00 1.76
C ALA A 67 -8.79 9.20 1.28
N ALA A 68 -9.65 9.85 0.48
CA ALA A 68 -10.67 9.17 -0.30
C ALA A 68 -10.06 8.78 -1.65
N LEU A 69 -9.77 7.50 -1.84
CA LEU A 69 -9.29 6.94 -3.10
C LEU A 69 -10.45 6.23 -3.78
N ALA A 70 -10.74 6.57 -5.04
CA ALA A 70 -11.73 5.86 -5.83
C ALA A 70 -11.27 4.42 -6.12
N ASP A 71 -9.98 4.27 -6.47
CA ASP A 71 -9.32 3.00 -6.69
C ASP A 71 -7.94 3.01 -6.02
N LEU A 72 -7.59 1.94 -5.30
CA LEU A 72 -6.26 1.69 -4.76
C LEU A 72 -5.68 0.40 -5.36
N ALA A 73 -4.61 0.53 -6.14
CA ALA A 73 -3.87 -0.61 -6.68
C ALA A 73 -2.49 -0.70 -6.00
N VAL A 74 -2.30 -1.72 -5.17
CA VAL A 74 -1.01 -2.02 -4.54
C VAL A 74 -0.33 -3.13 -5.34
N THR A 75 0.77 -2.82 -6.03
CA THR A 75 1.52 -3.78 -6.87
C THR A 75 2.66 -4.49 -6.12
N GLY A 76 2.79 -4.23 -4.82
CA GLY A 76 3.76 -4.84 -3.91
C GLY A 76 3.13 -5.32 -2.60
N ALA A 77 3.95 -5.59 -1.59
CA ALA A 77 3.44 -5.94 -0.26
C ALA A 77 2.80 -4.71 0.40
N ALA A 78 1.61 -4.87 0.95
CA ALA A 78 1.05 -3.94 1.92
C ALA A 78 1.57 -4.33 3.31
N VAL A 79 2.43 -3.50 3.87
CA VAL A 79 2.98 -3.70 5.21
C VAL A 79 2.25 -2.77 6.17
N LEU A 80 1.75 -3.33 7.26
CA LEU A 80 1.14 -2.57 8.35
C LEU A 80 2.24 -1.97 9.23
N ASP A 81 1.97 -0.83 9.83
CA ASP A 81 2.86 -0.28 10.84
C ASP A 81 2.91 -1.19 12.06
N ASP A 82 4.12 -1.44 12.56
CA ASP A 82 4.38 -2.36 13.64
C ASP A 82 5.12 -1.71 14.82
N THR A 83 4.94 -2.28 16.00
CA THR A 83 5.69 -1.87 17.18
C THR A 83 5.79 -2.99 18.23
N VAL A 84 6.77 -2.89 19.11
CA VAL A 84 6.95 -3.81 20.24
C VAL A 84 6.34 -3.19 21.49
N LEU A 85 5.46 -3.93 22.15
CA LEU A 85 4.86 -3.56 23.42
C LEU A 85 5.38 -4.46 24.54
N THR A 86 6.17 -3.88 25.45
CA THR A 86 6.68 -4.59 26.63
C THR A 86 5.83 -4.31 27.86
N LEU A 87 5.35 -5.36 28.52
CA LEU A 87 4.43 -5.32 29.66
C LEU A 87 5.08 -5.86 30.94
N SER A 88 4.85 -5.16 32.04
CA SER A 88 5.32 -5.57 33.38
C SER A 88 4.23 -5.56 34.46
N ALA A 89 3.05 -5.07 34.11
CA ALA A 89 1.86 -5.01 34.94
C ALA A 89 0.63 -4.90 34.03
N ASP A 90 -0.54 -5.07 34.62
CA ASP A 90 -1.81 -4.82 33.95
C ASP A 90 -1.89 -3.36 33.49
N THR A 91 -2.43 -3.13 32.29
CA THR A 91 -2.43 -1.79 31.71
C THR A 91 -3.55 -1.59 30.69
N THR A 92 -3.90 -0.32 30.46
CA THR A 92 -4.71 0.08 29.31
C THR A 92 -3.79 0.54 28.18
N ILE A 93 -4.02 0.04 26.98
CA ILE A 93 -3.28 0.40 25.77
C ILE A 93 -4.20 1.25 24.90
N THR A 94 -3.71 2.38 24.41
CA THR A 94 -4.35 3.10 23.30
C THR A 94 -3.61 2.73 22.03
N PRO A 95 -4.20 1.93 21.12
CA PRO A 95 -3.53 1.51 19.91
C PRO A 95 -3.14 2.71 19.03
N THR A 96 -1.84 2.84 18.80
CA THR A 96 -1.23 3.82 17.90
C THR A 96 -0.60 3.17 16.67
N ALA A 97 -0.47 1.83 16.68
CA ALA A 97 -0.02 1.04 15.55
C ALA A 97 -1.07 -0.01 15.17
N SER A 98 -1.02 -0.50 13.93
CA SER A 98 -1.89 -1.59 13.49
C SER A 98 -1.39 -2.95 13.98
N PHE A 99 -0.08 -3.16 14.13
CA PHE A 99 0.50 -4.43 14.53
C PHE A 99 1.36 -4.30 15.79
N TYR A 100 1.08 -5.10 16.82
CA TYR A 100 1.85 -5.14 18.06
C TYR A 100 2.48 -6.52 18.28
N HIS A 101 3.79 -6.52 18.51
CA HIS A 101 4.49 -7.63 19.14
C HIS A 101 4.40 -7.44 20.66
N VAL A 102 3.54 -8.21 21.31
CA VAL A 102 3.26 -8.12 22.73
C VAL A 102 4.19 -9.06 23.49
N SER A 103 5.05 -8.47 24.31
CA SER A 103 5.95 -9.20 25.20
C SER A 103 5.62 -8.82 26.65
N ALA A 104 5.42 -9.79 27.54
CA ALA A 104 5.24 -9.59 28.96
C ALA A 104 6.32 -10.28 29.81
N THR A 105 6.65 -9.66 30.94
CA THR A 105 7.59 -10.24 31.93
C THR A 105 6.92 -11.20 32.93
N LYS A 106 5.58 -11.24 32.92
CA LYS A 106 4.72 -12.08 33.74
C LYS A 106 3.33 -12.13 33.09
N ALA A 107 2.45 -13.00 33.57
CA ALA A 107 1.04 -12.96 33.19
C ALA A 107 0.43 -11.58 33.55
N VAL A 108 -0.25 -10.97 32.58
CA VAL A 108 -0.83 -9.62 32.69
C VAL A 108 -2.20 -9.56 32.01
N THR A 109 -3.01 -8.61 32.45
CA THR A 109 -4.25 -8.23 31.79
C THR A 109 -4.08 -6.90 31.06
N ILE A 110 -4.46 -6.86 29.79
CA ILE A 110 -4.54 -5.64 29.01
C ILE A 110 -5.99 -5.28 28.69
N THR A 111 -6.24 -3.98 28.71
CA THR A 111 -7.50 -3.36 28.34
C THR A 111 -7.23 -2.47 27.14
N LEU A 112 -8.09 -2.52 26.11
CA LEU A 112 -7.89 -1.71 24.90
C LEU A 112 -8.75 -0.46 25.00
N ALA A 113 -8.14 0.72 25.01
CA ALA A 113 -8.90 1.96 24.91
C ALA A 113 -9.78 1.95 23.65
N ALA A 114 -10.90 2.69 23.72
CA ALA A 114 -11.83 2.83 22.60
C ALA A 114 -11.08 3.19 21.30
N CYS A 115 -11.46 2.54 20.21
CA CYS A 115 -10.86 2.80 18.91
C CYS A 115 -11.24 4.19 18.39
N SER A 116 -10.37 4.75 17.54
CA SER A 116 -10.50 6.14 17.10
C SER A 116 -11.26 6.31 15.79
N ALA A 117 -11.32 5.26 14.95
CA ALA A 117 -11.96 5.32 13.64
C ALA A 117 -12.54 3.97 13.20
N ASN A 118 -13.77 3.98 12.68
CA ASN A 118 -14.41 2.79 12.11
C ASN A 118 -13.55 2.19 10.99
N GLY A 119 -13.36 0.88 11.02
CA GLY A 119 -12.50 0.16 10.08
C GLY A 119 -11.01 0.13 10.46
N GLN A 120 -10.59 0.80 11.55
CA GLN A 120 -9.25 0.62 12.10
C GLN A 120 -9.02 -0.86 12.44
N LEU A 121 -7.91 -1.41 11.97
CA LEU A 121 -7.49 -2.78 12.26
C LEU A 121 -6.45 -2.79 13.38
N LEU A 122 -6.48 -3.84 14.19
CA LEU A 122 -5.50 -4.08 15.24
C LEU A 122 -5.12 -5.56 15.28
N PHE A 123 -3.82 -5.82 15.22
CA PHE A 123 -3.20 -7.14 15.31
C PHE A 123 -2.36 -7.19 16.59
N LEU A 124 -2.64 -8.16 17.45
CA LEU A 124 -1.87 -8.41 18.66
C LEU A 124 -1.23 -9.78 18.56
N PHE A 125 0.08 -9.83 18.48
CA PHE A 125 0.88 -11.05 18.39
C PHE A 125 1.63 -11.29 19.70
N GLY A 126 1.50 -12.48 20.28
CA GLY A 126 2.23 -12.83 21.51
C GLY A 126 3.67 -13.27 21.21
N ASP A 127 4.65 -12.55 21.74
CA ASP A 127 6.06 -12.76 21.39
C ASP A 127 6.83 -13.64 22.41
N ASP A 128 6.39 -13.64 23.67
CA ASP A 128 7.00 -14.45 24.73
C ASP A 128 6.07 -15.46 25.38
N ASN A 129 6.66 -16.33 26.19
CA ASN A 129 5.99 -17.41 26.89
C ASN A 129 5.31 -16.92 28.17
N GLN A 130 4.47 -15.88 28.06
CA GLN A 130 3.57 -15.44 29.10
C GLN A 130 2.14 -15.37 28.57
N THR A 131 1.17 -15.47 29.47
CA THR A 131 -0.24 -15.29 29.12
C THR A 131 -0.62 -13.82 29.26
N VAL A 132 -1.07 -13.22 28.17
CA VAL A 132 -1.68 -11.90 28.15
C VAL A 132 -3.18 -12.07 28.03
N THR A 133 -3.94 -11.59 29.02
CA THR A 133 -5.40 -11.61 28.97
C THR A 133 -5.90 -10.27 28.44
N ILE A 134 -6.62 -10.27 27.34
CA ILE A 134 -7.30 -9.10 26.80
C ILE A 134 -8.72 -9.07 27.38
N ALA A 135 -8.94 -8.14 28.32
CA ALA A 135 -10.21 -8.00 29.03
C ALA A 135 -10.68 -6.54 29.00
N ASP A 136 -11.79 -6.29 28.31
CA ASP A 136 -12.46 -4.99 28.25
C ASP A 136 -13.96 -5.20 27.97
N SER A 137 -14.80 -4.34 28.54
CA SER A 137 -16.24 -4.27 28.25
C SER A 137 -16.57 -3.77 26.84
N HIS A 138 -15.64 -3.08 26.19
CA HIS A 138 -15.77 -2.52 24.83
C HIS A 138 -15.19 -3.44 23.75
N ILE A 139 -14.76 -4.65 24.12
CA ILE A 139 -14.36 -5.67 23.17
C ILE A 139 -15.52 -6.66 23.00
N ARG A 140 -16.04 -6.75 21.78
CA ARG A 140 -16.99 -7.77 21.38
C ARG A 140 -16.20 -9.00 20.94
N THR A 141 -15.93 -9.90 21.88
CA THR A 141 -15.34 -11.19 21.57
C THR A 141 -16.38 -12.14 21.00
N THR A 142 -15.95 -13.04 20.13
CA THR A 142 -16.81 -14.07 19.53
C THR A 142 -17.38 -15.03 20.57
N THR A 143 -16.69 -15.19 21.70
CA THR A 143 -17.04 -16.10 22.79
C THR A 143 -17.74 -15.41 23.96
N GLY A 144 -17.80 -14.07 23.98
CA GLY A 144 -18.29 -13.28 25.12
C GLY A 144 -17.40 -13.35 26.37
N SER A 145 -16.24 -13.99 26.28
CA SER A 145 -15.24 -14.10 27.35
C SER A 145 -14.01 -13.25 27.03
N ALA A 146 -13.17 -12.97 28.04
CA ALA A 146 -11.87 -12.37 27.81
C ALA A 146 -11.03 -13.26 26.89
N LEU A 147 -10.27 -12.65 25.99
CA LEU A 147 -9.39 -13.35 25.06
C LEU A 147 -8.03 -13.55 25.72
N THR A 148 -7.42 -14.72 25.55
CA THR A 148 -6.06 -14.96 26.03
C THR A 148 -5.12 -15.10 24.85
N LEU A 149 -3.98 -14.43 24.95
CA LEU A 149 -2.89 -14.47 23.99
C LEU A 149 -1.68 -15.12 24.68
N GLY A 150 -1.28 -16.29 24.21
CA GLY A 150 -0.04 -16.97 24.55
C GLY A 150 1.08 -16.66 23.55
N GLN A 151 2.18 -17.41 23.64
CA GLN A 151 3.28 -17.27 22.69
C GLN A 151 2.83 -17.70 21.29
N TYR A 152 3.17 -16.91 20.28
CA TYR A 152 2.85 -17.11 18.87
C TYR A 152 1.37 -17.08 18.50
N ASP A 153 0.49 -16.78 19.47
CA ASP A 153 -0.90 -16.47 19.18
C ASP A 153 -1.02 -15.12 18.47
N LEU A 154 -2.02 -15.01 17.58
CA LEU A 154 -2.38 -13.77 16.91
C LEU A 154 -3.88 -13.50 17.05
N ALA A 155 -4.21 -12.34 17.63
CA ALA A 155 -5.57 -11.82 17.67
C ALA A 155 -5.74 -10.67 16.67
N LEU A 156 -6.84 -10.67 15.93
CA LEU A 156 -7.22 -9.61 14.99
C LEU A 156 -8.53 -8.96 15.42
N PHE A 157 -8.53 -7.64 15.46
CA PHE A 157 -9.70 -6.81 15.76
C PHE A 157 -9.96 -5.79 14.66
N ALA A 158 -11.23 -5.39 14.52
CA ALA A 158 -11.64 -4.23 13.75
C ALA A 158 -12.48 -3.28 14.61
N CYS A 159 -12.30 -1.98 14.41
CA CYS A 159 -13.09 -0.96 15.07
C CYS A 159 -14.47 -0.79 14.42
N ALA A 160 -15.52 -0.79 15.24
CA ALA A 160 -16.87 -0.40 14.84
C ALA A 160 -17.56 0.35 16.00
N ASP A 161 -18.03 1.56 15.72
CA ASP A 161 -18.74 2.42 16.66
C ASP A 161 -17.99 2.61 17.99
N THR A 162 -16.67 2.83 17.91
CA THR A 162 -15.74 2.97 19.05
C THR A 162 -15.48 1.69 19.86
N GLU A 163 -16.08 0.58 19.48
CA GLU A 163 -15.85 -0.74 20.05
C GLU A 163 -14.89 -1.57 19.19
N TRP A 164 -14.13 -2.45 19.83
CA TRP A 164 -13.26 -3.41 19.17
C TRP A 164 -14.02 -4.71 18.94
N ILE A 165 -14.12 -5.14 17.69
CA ILE A 165 -14.76 -6.39 17.31
C ILE A 165 -13.67 -7.41 17.02
N GLU A 166 -13.67 -8.52 17.74
CA GLU A 166 -12.78 -9.65 17.44
C GLU A 166 -13.19 -10.26 16.08
N LEU A 167 -12.23 -10.33 15.16
CA LEU A 167 -12.43 -10.96 13.86
C LEU A 167 -11.87 -12.38 13.80
N ALA A 168 -10.72 -12.60 14.43
CA ALA A 168 -10.05 -13.89 14.46
C ALA A 168 -9.10 -14.02 15.64
N LEU A 169 -8.95 -15.26 16.11
CA LEU A 169 -7.84 -15.71 16.94
C LEU A 169 -7.18 -16.89 16.23
N ALA A 170 -5.90 -16.76 15.90
CA ALA A 170 -5.05 -17.87 15.52
C ALA A 170 -4.20 -18.24 16.73
N ALA A 171 -4.58 -19.32 17.42
CA ALA A 171 -3.84 -19.83 18.56
C ALA A 171 -2.82 -20.89 18.12
N ASP A 172 -1.59 -20.79 18.61
CA ASP A 172 -0.59 -21.85 18.49
C ASP A 172 -0.83 -22.86 19.63
N SER A 173 -1.35 -24.03 19.27
CA SER A 173 -1.85 -25.04 20.20
C SER A 173 -0.76 -25.93 20.78
#